data_AF-A0A928P2G3-F1
#
_entry.id   AF-A0A928P2G3-F1
#
_cell.length_a   1.000
_cell.length_b   1.000
_cell.length_c   1.000
_cell.angle_alpha   90.00
_cell.angle_beta   90.00
_cell.angle_gamma   90.00
#
_symmetry.space_group_name_H-M   'P 1'
#
loop_
_entity.id
_entity.type
_entity.pdbx_description
1 polymer ?
#
loop_
_entity_poly.entity_id
_entity_poly.type
_entity_poly.pdbx_seq_one_letter_code
_entity_poly.pdbx_strand_id
1 'polypeptide(L)'
;MEILDSLLTILITVLSGVLVYIFGEILQTIWLSPLQKFKSIKHDVAVTLTFYSRIYNNPIDLAHATLSTREEYSEVSDKIRNLSCELKGYIETLSWMKIGIPAKKDLLEASKLLMGLSNSLHTPYNVQPTTEDYLHNKNTEEKIFKLLGMYGN
;
A
#
# COMPACT_ATOMS: atom_id res chain seq x y z
N MET A 1 15.52 -46.27 36.81
CA MET A 1 14.26 -45.59 36.43
C MET A 1 14.43 -44.08 36.55
N GLU A 2 14.79 -43.53 37.71
CA GLU A 2 14.89 -42.07 37.94
C GLU A 2 15.73 -41.28 36.92
N ILE A 3 16.88 -41.79 36.48
CA ILE A 3 17.73 -41.12 35.48
C ILE A 3 17.03 -41.05 34.11
N LEU A 4 16.30 -42.10 33.73
CA LEU A 4 15.58 -42.15 32.46
C LEU A 4 14.40 -41.16 32.47
N ASP A 5 13.68 -41.08 33.58
CA ASP A 5 12.55 -40.16 33.76
C ASP A 5 13.02 -38.68 33.75
N SER A 6 14.19 -38.42 34.33
CA SER A 6 14.82 -37.11 34.32
C SER A 6 15.24 -36.69 32.90
N LEU A 7 15.87 -37.60 32.14
CA LEU A 7 16.25 -37.36 30.75
C LEU A 7 15.04 -37.14 29.84
N LEU A 8 13.97 -37.91 30.03
CA LEU A 8 12.72 -37.74 29.29
C LEU A 8 12.10 -36.37 29.55
N THR A 9 12.08 -35.92 30.80
CA THR A 9 11.54 -34.60 31.18
C THR A 9 12.32 -33.46 30.55
N ILE A 10 13.66 -33.53 30.57
CA ILE A 10 14.53 -32.55 29.92
C ILE A 10 14.24 -32.52 28.41
N LEU A 11 14.18 -33.69 27.78
CA LEU A 11 13.92 -33.80 26.34
C LEU A 11 12.56 -33.23 25.97
N ILE A 12 11.50 -33.52 26.73
CA ILE A 12 10.16 -32.95 26.52
C ILE A 12 10.19 -31.43 26.66
N THR A 13 10.88 -30.90 27.67
CA THR A 13 10.97 -29.45 27.91
C THR A 13 11.70 -28.74 26.78
N VAL A 14 12.81 -29.31 26.30
CA VAL A 14 13.56 -28.78 25.16
C VAL A 14 12.72 -28.84 23.89
N LEU A 15 12.08 -29.97 23.59
CA LEU A 15 11.21 -30.11 22.43
C LEU A 15 10.02 -29.15 22.48
N SER A 16 9.40 -28.98 23.65
CA SER A 16 8.34 -27.99 23.90
C SER A 16 8.81 -26.58 23.56
N GLY A 17 9.98 -26.16 24.04
CA GLY A 17 10.55 -24.85 23.74
C GLY A 17 10.78 -24.64 22.23
N VAL A 18 11.32 -25.66 21.56
CA VAL A 18 11.53 -25.62 20.10
C VAL A 18 10.20 -25.51 19.35
N LEU A 19 9.17 -26.24 19.76
CA LEU A 19 7.84 -26.15 19.14
C LEU A 19 7.24 -24.75 19.29
N VAL A 20 7.28 -24.16 20.49
CA VAL A 20 6.81 -22.79 20.74
C VAL A 20 7.56 -21.79 19.87
N TYR A 21 8.88 -21.93 19.76
CA TYR A 21 9.70 -21.10 18.88
C TYR A 21 9.27 -21.21 17.40
N ILE A 22 9.08 -22.43 16.89
CA ILE A 22 8.62 -22.66 15.51
C ILE A 22 7.25 -22.00 15.27
N PHE A 23 6.32 -22.13 16.21
CA PHE A 23 5.01 -21.45 16.11
C PHE A 23 5.13 -19.93 16.07
N GLY A 24 6.00 -19.35 16.90
CA GLY A 24 6.29 -17.92 16.90
C GLY A 24 6.85 -17.45 15.56
N GLU A 25 7.80 -18.19 15.01
CA GLU A 25 8.42 -17.86 13.72
C GLU A 25 7.41 -17.92 12.57
N ILE A 26 6.55 -18.96 12.55
CA ILE A 26 5.46 -19.07 11.58
C ILE A 26 4.52 -17.86 11.67
N LEU A 27 4.10 -17.48 12.88
CA LEU A 27 3.24 -16.31 13.09
C LEU A 27 3.91 -15.02 12.57
N GLN A 28 5.19 -14.86 12.87
CA GLN A 28 6.00 -13.71 12.46
C GLN A 28 6.08 -13.61 10.94
N THR A 29 6.44 -14.70 10.25
CA THR A 29 6.67 -14.72 8.81
C THR A 29 5.36 -14.67 8.02
N ILE A 30 4.34 -15.44 8.42
CA ILE A 30 3.10 -15.60 7.63
C ILE A 30 2.13 -14.45 7.86
N TRP A 31 2.12 -13.84 9.05
CA TRP A 31 1.14 -12.80 9.38
C TRP A 31 1.76 -11.45 9.72
N LEU A 32 2.64 -11.37 10.70
CA LEU A 32 3.08 -10.07 11.23
C LEU A 32 3.87 -9.27 10.19
N SER A 33 4.80 -9.92 9.48
CA SER A 33 5.62 -9.28 8.44
C SER A 33 4.78 -8.75 7.26
N PRO A 34 3.86 -9.54 6.65
CA PRO A 34 2.93 -9.02 5.64
C PRO A 34 2.06 -7.87 6.13
N LEU A 35 1.62 -7.90 7.39
CA LEU A 35 0.81 -6.84 7.98
C LEU A 35 1.61 -5.54 8.17
N GLN A 36 2.85 -5.64 8.65
CA GLN A 36 3.75 -4.49 8.80
C GLN A 36 4.06 -3.85 7.45
N LYS A 37 4.36 -4.67 6.43
CA LYS A 37 4.59 -4.19 5.06
C LYS A 37 3.37 -3.47 4.49
N PHE A 38 2.18 -4.02 4.69
CA PHE A 38 0.94 -3.34 4.29
C PHE A 38 0.77 -2.00 5.00
N LYS A 39 0.99 -1.94 6.33
CA LYS A 39 0.89 -0.70 7.09
C LYS A 39 1.87 0.36 6.61
N SER A 40 3.08 -0.03 6.20
CA SER A 40 4.06 0.87 5.58
C SER A 40 3.53 1.44 4.26
N ILE A 41 3.13 0.58 3.32
CA ILE A 41 2.59 1.03 2.02
C ILE A 41 1.35 1.93 2.23
N LYS A 42 0.48 1.55 3.17
CA LYS A 42 -0.70 2.33 3.56
C LYS A 42 -0.30 3.72 4.07
N HIS A 43 0.70 3.80 4.96
CA HIS A 43 1.23 5.06 5.45
C HIS A 43 1.76 5.93 4.29
N ASP A 44 2.55 5.35 3.40
CA ASP A 44 3.19 6.08 2.31
C ASP A 44 2.17 6.61 1.29
N VAL A 45 1.10 5.84 1.01
CA VAL A 45 -0.06 6.32 0.25
C VAL A 45 -0.74 7.48 0.95
N ALA A 46 -1.03 7.35 2.24
CA ALA A 46 -1.73 8.40 2.99
C ALA A 46 -0.92 9.71 3.00
N VAL A 47 0.38 9.64 3.30
CA VAL A 47 1.26 10.81 3.31
C VAL A 47 1.38 11.43 1.92
N THR A 48 1.66 10.63 0.89
CA THR A 48 1.87 11.14 -0.47
C THR A 48 0.62 11.81 -1.02
N LEU A 49 -0.55 11.17 -0.89
CA LEU A 49 -1.81 11.73 -1.39
C LEU A 49 -2.26 12.94 -0.56
N THR A 50 -2.02 12.97 0.75
CA THR A 50 -2.32 14.16 1.55
C THR A 50 -1.43 15.34 1.15
N PHE A 51 -0.11 15.10 1.08
CA PHE A 51 0.88 16.14 0.83
C PHE A 51 0.74 16.73 -0.58
N TYR A 52 0.53 15.90 -1.60
CA TYR A 52 0.43 16.34 -2.99
C TYR A 52 -1.02 16.59 -3.45
N SER A 53 -1.97 16.71 -2.53
CA SER A 53 -3.38 16.98 -2.84
C SER A 53 -3.59 18.22 -3.70
N ARG A 54 -2.77 19.27 -3.54
CA ARG A 54 -2.83 20.45 -4.40
C ARG A 54 -2.50 20.13 -5.86
N ILE A 55 -1.61 19.18 -6.12
CA ILE A 55 -1.07 18.93 -7.46
C ILE A 55 -2.03 18.04 -8.25
N TYR A 56 -2.35 16.85 -7.73
CA TYR A 56 -3.23 15.95 -8.49
C TYR A 56 -4.67 16.44 -8.57
N ASN A 57 -5.16 17.28 -7.64
CA ASN A 57 -6.49 17.86 -7.78
C ASN A 57 -6.54 19.03 -8.77
N ASN A 58 -5.40 19.57 -9.21
CA ASN A 58 -5.34 20.68 -10.16
C ASN A 58 -4.47 20.29 -11.35
N PRO A 59 -4.93 19.38 -12.22
CA PRO A 59 -4.15 18.97 -13.38
C PRO A 59 -3.80 20.14 -14.29
N ILE A 60 -2.72 20.01 -15.05
CA ILE A 60 -2.19 21.10 -15.89
C ILE A 60 -2.23 20.74 -17.36
N ASP A 61 -2.44 21.77 -18.19
CA ASP A 61 -2.15 21.68 -19.62
C ASP A 61 -0.65 21.84 -19.86
N LEU A 62 -0.03 20.79 -20.39
CA LEU A 62 1.40 20.78 -20.71
C LEU A 62 1.77 21.85 -21.73
N ALA A 63 0.86 22.27 -22.63
CA ALA A 63 1.16 23.28 -23.65
C ALA A 63 1.55 24.64 -23.04
N HIS A 64 0.94 24.99 -21.91
CA HIS A 64 1.09 26.30 -21.25
C HIS A 64 1.91 26.25 -19.95
N ALA A 65 2.27 25.06 -19.47
CA ALA A 65 3.09 24.91 -18.27
C ALA A 65 4.56 25.26 -18.51
N THR A 66 5.18 25.94 -17.54
CA THR A 66 6.64 26.16 -17.50
C THR A 66 7.38 24.83 -17.33
N LEU A 67 8.67 24.78 -17.71
CA LEU A 67 9.49 23.59 -17.52
C LEU A 67 9.48 23.11 -16.06
N SER A 68 9.67 24.03 -15.11
CA SER A 68 9.65 23.71 -13.67
C SER A 68 8.32 23.11 -13.20
N THR A 69 7.20 23.60 -13.73
CA THR A 69 5.86 23.07 -13.39
C THR A 69 5.70 21.66 -13.95
N ARG A 70 6.18 21.40 -15.18
CA ARG A 70 6.14 20.06 -15.78
C ARG A 70 6.96 19.06 -14.98
N GLU A 71 8.15 19.47 -14.54
CA GLU A 71 9.03 18.65 -13.71
C GLU A 71 8.39 18.33 -12.35
N GLU A 72 7.81 19.32 -11.67
CA GLU A 72 7.11 19.13 -10.39
C GLU A 72 5.97 18.12 -10.52
N TYR A 73 5.12 18.26 -11.55
CA TYR A 73 3.99 17.35 -11.76
C TYR A 73 4.46 15.95 -12.19
N SER A 74 5.52 15.86 -13.01
CA SER A 74 6.09 14.58 -13.40
C SER A 74 6.63 13.82 -12.19
N GLU A 75 7.36 14.50 -11.29
CA GLU A 75 7.89 13.90 -10.06
C GLU A 75 6.76 13.33 -9.19
N VAL A 76 5.65 14.08 -9.07
CA VAL A 76 4.49 13.66 -8.27
C VAL A 76 3.77 12.49 -8.93
N SER A 77 3.59 12.54 -10.26
CA SER A 77 3.06 11.41 -11.04
C SER A 77 3.88 10.15 -10.77
N ASP A 78 5.22 10.24 -10.81
CA ASP A 78 6.09 9.09 -10.59
C ASP A 78 6.03 8.58 -9.15
N LYS A 79 5.91 9.45 -8.14
CA LYS A 79 5.69 9.03 -6.75
C LYS A 79 4.38 8.23 -6.60
N ILE A 80 3.28 8.73 -7.15
CA ILE A 80 1.98 8.04 -7.09
C ILE A 80 2.04 6.72 -7.89
N ARG A 81 2.70 6.72 -9.05
CA ARG A 81 2.92 5.53 -9.88
C ARG A 81 3.72 4.46 -9.15
N ASN A 82 4.78 4.85 -8.45
CA ASN A 82 5.61 3.96 -7.64
C ASN A 82 4.78 3.31 -6.53
N LEU A 83 3.93 4.07 -5.82
CA LEU A 83 3.01 3.49 -4.82
C LEU A 83 2.05 2.46 -5.42
N SER A 84 1.53 2.70 -6.63
CA SER A 84 0.76 1.69 -7.36
C SER A 84 1.58 0.42 -7.59
N CYS A 85 2.82 0.56 -8.08
CA CYS A 85 3.71 -0.57 -8.35
C CYS A 85 4.07 -1.34 -7.08
N GLU A 86 4.36 -0.65 -5.98
CA GLU A 86 4.63 -1.25 -4.67
C GLU A 86 3.42 -2.02 -4.15
N LEU A 87 2.22 -1.44 -4.24
CA LEU A 87 1.00 -2.12 -3.82
C LEU A 87 0.73 -3.36 -4.68
N LYS A 88 0.94 -3.29 -6.00
CA LYS A 88 0.87 -4.48 -6.87
C LYS A 88 1.90 -5.54 -6.52
N GLY A 89 3.16 -5.15 -6.33
CA GLY A 89 4.22 -6.08 -5.92
C GLY A 89 3.89 -6.75 -4.59
N TYR A 90 3.36 -5.99 -3.63
CA TYR A 90 2.87 -6.52 -2.36
C TYR A 90 1.76 -7.56 -2.54
N ILE A 91 0.78 -7.26 -3.40
CA ILE A 91 -0.36 -8.15 -3.69
C ILE A 91 0.10 -9.53 -4.19
N GLU A 92 1.15 -9.59 -5.01
CA GLU A 92 1.68 -10.87 -5.52
C GLU A 92 2.45 -11.67 -4.47
N THR A 93 2.88 -11.03 -3.38
CA THR A 93 3.58 -11.68 -2.26
C THR A 93 2.66 -12.05 -1.09
N LEU A 94 1.35 -11.82 -1.22
CA LEU A 94 0.39 -12.06 -0.14
C LEU A 94 0.25 -13.55 0.18
N SER A 95 0.47 -13.89 1.45
CA SER A 95 0.14 -15.21 2.00
C SER A 95 -1.38 -15.43 2.11
N TRP A 96 -1.78 -16.66 2.43
CA TRP A 96 -3.18 -17.03 2.65
C TRP A 96 -3.77 -16.39 3.91
N MET A 97 -2.95 -16.13 4.93
CA MET A 97 -3.36 -15.45 6.16
C MET A 97 -3.30 -13.92 5.98
N LYS A 98 -4.44 -13.25 6.09
CA LYS A 98 -4.62 -11.82 5.74
C LYS A 98 -5.30 -11.00 6.83
N ILE A 99 -5.15 -11.39 8.09
CA ILE A 99 -5.83 -10.71 9.21
C ILE A 99 -5.30 -9.26 9.30
N GLY A 100 -6.22 -8.29 9.24
CA GLY A 100 -5.89 -6.85 9.27
C GLY A 100 -5.46 -6.26 7.92
N ILE A 101 -5.54 -7.03 6.82
CA ILE A 101 -5.23 -6.58 5.46
C ILE A 101 -6.53 -6.64 4.62
N PRO A 102 -6.85 -5.60 3.82
CA PRO A 102 -8.00 -5.63 2.91
C PRO A 102 -7.96 -6.80 1.91
N ALA A 103 -9.10 -7.12 1.31
CA ALA A 103 -9.19 -8.22 0.35
C ALA A 103 -8.31 -7.94 -0.88
N LYS A 104 -7.76 -8.99 -1.50
CA LYS A 104 -6.90 -8.88 -2.70
C LYS A 104 -7.54 -8.02 -3.80
N LYS A 105 -8.86 -8.15 -4.00
CA LYS A 105 -9.62 -7.36 -4.97
C LYS A 105 -9.60 -5.86 -4.67
N ASP A 106 -9.66 -5.47 -3.40
CA ASP A 106 -9.73 -4.08 -2.96
C ASP A 106 -8.35 -3.44 -3.08
N LEU A 107 -7.30 -4.17 -2.69
CA LEU A 107 -5.91 -3.76 -2.90
C LEU A 107 -5.59 -3.60 -4.40
N LEU A 108 -6.04 -4.54 -5.23
CA LEU A 108 -5.83 -4.48 -6.67
C LEU A 108 -6.55 -3.27 -7.29
N GLU A 109 -7.79 -3.02 -6.88
CA GLU A 109 -8.54 -1.85 -7.31
C GLU A 109 -7.84 -0.55 -6.86
N ALA A 110 -7.40 -0.46 -5.60
CA ALA A 110 -6.65 0.69 -5.09
C ALA A 110 -5.37 0.93 -5.90
N SER A 111 -4.64 -0.14 -6.27
CA SER A 111 -3.44 -0.01 -7.11
C SER A 111 -3.74 0.53 -8.51
N LYS A 112 -4.86 0.11 -9.12
CA LYS A 112 -5.30 0.62 -10.42
C LYS A 112 -5.70 2.08 -10.34
N LEU A 113 -6.38 2.48 -9.26
CA LEU A 113 -6.77 3.86 -9.03
C LEU A 113 -5.56 4.76 -8.79
N LEU A 114 -4.55 4.31 -8.04
CA LEU A 114 -3.28 5.03 -7.89
C LEU A 114 -2.59 5.23 -9.24
N MET A 115 -2.50 4.18 -10.07
CA MET A 115 -1.97 4.31 -11.43
C MET A 115 -2.80 5.30 -12.26
N GLY A 116 -4.13 5.20 -12.22
CA GLY A 116 -5.04 6.11 -12.90
C GLY A 116 -4.80 7.56 -12.48
N LEU A 117 -4.72 7.81 -11.18
CA LEU A 117 -4.45 9.11 -10.59
C LEU A 117 -3.08 9.65 -11.05
N SER A 118 -2.03 8.83 -11.10
CA SER A 118 -0.73 9.26 -11.63
C SER A 118 -0.79 9.73 -13.08
N ASN A 119 -1.72 9.20 -13.87
CA ASN A 119 -1.89 9.55 -15.28
C ASN A 119 -2.84 10.74 -15.49
N SER A 120 -3.59 11.16 -14.46
CA SER A 120 -4.57 12.25 -14.56
C SER A 120 -4.05 13.60 -14.08
N LEU A 121 -2.75 13.73 -13.81
CA LEU A 121 -2.09 15.00 -13.44
C LEU A 121 -1.96 15.98 -14.61
N HIS A 122 -2.18 15.51 -15.83
CA HIS A 122 -2.06 16.31 -17.04
C HIS A 122 -3.31 16.18 -17.90
N THR A 123 -3.74 17.29 -18.48
CA THR A 123 -4.76 17.28 -19.52
C THR A 123 -4.12 17.04 -20.90
N PRO A 124 -4.93 16.67 -21.90
CA PRO A 124 -4.46 16.67 -23.29
C PRO A 124 -3.91 18.04 -23.70
N TYR A 125 -3.03 18.06 -24.70
CA TYR A 125 -2.38 19.27 -25.19
C TYR A 125 -3.39 20.33 -25.65
N ASN A 126 -3.25 21.58 -25.18
CA ASN A 126 -4.17 22.70 -25.44
C ASN A 126 -5.58 22.50 -24.88
N VAL A 127 -5.76 21.67 -23.85
CA VAL A 127 -7.03 21.48 -23.15
C VAL A 127 -6.90 21.97 -21.72
N GLN A 128 -7.70 22.97 -21.34
CA GLN A 128 -7.70 23.48 -19.97
C GLN A 128 -8.35 22.48 -19.02
N PRO A 129 -7.80 22.31 -17.79
CA PRO A 129 -8.41 21.48 -16.76
C PRO A 129 -9.78 22.02 -16.36
N THR A 130 -10.68 21.10 -16.06
CA THR A 130 -12.07 21.37 -15.73
C THR A 130 -12.37 21.04 -14.28
N THR A 131 -13.53 21.48 -13.79
CA THR A 131 -14.04 21.04 -12.48
C THR A 131 -14.29 19.53 -12.45
N GLU A 132 -14.60 18.90 -13.58
CA GLU A 132 -14.78 17.45 -13.66
C GLU A 132 -13.47 16.70 -13.39
N ASP A 133 -12.34 17.21 -13.86
CA ASP A 133 -11.02 16.62 -13.60
C ASP A 133 -10.68 16.68 -12.10
N TYR A 134 -10.93 17.83 -11.46
CA TYR A 134 -10.81 17.98 -10.00
C TYR A 134 -11.68 16.97 -9.25
N LEU A 135 -12.97 16.89 -9.59
CA LEU A 135 -13.91 15.99 -8.92
C LEU A 135 -13.53 14.53 -9.15
N HIS A 136 -13.07 14.17 -10.34
CA HIS A 136 -12.59 12.84 -10.65
C HIS A 136 -11.41 12.44 -9.77
N ASN A 137 -10.40 13.30 -9.65
CA ASN A 137 -9.20 13.03 -8.88
C ASN A 137 -9.49 12.97 -7.38
N LYS A 138 -10.34 13.87 -6.87
CA LYS A 138 -10.81 13.85 -5.47
C LYS A 138 -11.59 12.58 -5.14
N ASN A 139 -12.56 12.19 -5.98
CA ASN A 139 -13.33 10.96 -5.77
C ASN A 139 -12.43 9.71 -5.85
N THR A 140 -11.40 9.76 -6.71
CA THR A 140 -10.39 8.70 -6.83
C THR A 140 -9.58 8.56 -5.55
N GLU A 141 -9.09 9.66 -4.97
CA GLU A 141 -8.43 9.69 -3.65
C GLU A 141 -9.32 9.06 -2.57
N GLU A 142 -10.56 9.55 -2.43
CA GLU A 142 -11.51 9.06 -1.41
C GLU A 142 -11.76 7.55 -1.54
N LYS A 143 -11.89 7.06 -2.77
CA LYS A 143 -12.07 5.63 -3.06
C LYS A 143 -10.81 4.83 -2.71
N ILE A 144 -9.61 5.33 -3.00
CA ILE A 144 -8.34 4.69 -2.61
C ILE A 144 -8.28 4.55 -1.08
N PHE A 145 -8.54 5.63 -0.34
CA PHE A 145 -8.51 5.63 1.12
C PHE A 145 -9.53 4.66 1.71
N LYS A 146 -10.74 4.60 1.15
CA LYS A 146 -11.76 3.64 1.57
C LYS A 146 -11.32 2.19 1.34
N LEU A 147 -10.79 1.87 0.15
CA LEU A 147 -10.34 0.51 -0.20
C LEU A 147 -9.15 0.04 0.67
N LEU A 148 -8.30 0.97 1.11
CA LEU A 148 -7.18 0.70 2.02
C LEU A 148 -7.57 0.73 3.51
N GLY A 149 -8.86 0.92 3.82
CA GLY A 149 -9.39 0.98 5.17
C GLY A 149 -8.82 2.13 6.00
N MET A 150 -8.59 3.29 5.38
CA MET A 150 -8.11 4.51 6.05
C MET A 150 -9.25 5.29 6.70
N TYR A 151 -10.43 5.28 6.09
CA TYR A 151 -11.65 5.78 6.72
C TYR A 151 -12.25 4.69 7.60
N GLY A 152 -12.61 5.04 8.82
CA GLY A 152 -13.35 4.14 9.72
C GLY A 152 -14.70 3.79 9.12
N ASN A 153 -15.09 2.51 9.22
CA ASN A 153 -16.49 2.12 9.10
C ASN A 153 -17.22 2.51 10.39
#